data_AF-A0A833LRG4-F1
#
_entry.id   AF-A0A833LRG4-F1
#
_cell.length_a   1.000
_cell.length_b   1.000
_cell.length_c   1.000
_cell.angle_alpha   90.00
_cell.angle_beta   90.00
_cell.angle_gamma   90.00
#
_symmetry.space_group_name_H-M   'P 1'
#
loop_
_entity.id
_entity.type
_entity.pdbx_description
1 polymer ?
#
loop_
_entity_poly.entity_id
_entity_poly.type
_entity_poly.pdbx_seq_one_letter_code
_entity_poly.pdbx_strand_id
1 'polypeptide(L)' 'MAQATEKTGENQVLRVLTLDGGGAKGFYTLGVLKEIEAMLGCPLYQKFDLVFGTSTGAIIASLIALGHNVDSILE' A
#
# COMPACT_ATOMS: atom_id res chain seq x y z
N MET A 1 -0.64 28.61 22.68
CA MET A 1 -0.19 27.42 23.43
C MET A 1 -1.13 26.27 23.08
N ALA A 2 -1.00 25.70 21.88
CA ALA A 2 -1.75 24.50 21.50
C ALA A 2 -0.89 23.30 21.94
N GLN A 3 -1.42 22.49 22.86
CA GLN A 3 -0.74 21.32 23.39
C GLN A 3 -0.58 20.30 22.25
N ALA A 4 0.67 20.07 21.83
CA ALA A 4 1.03 18.92 21.03
C ALA A 4 0.84 17.69 21.92
N THR A 5 -0.20 16.90 21.66
CA THR A 5 -0.43 15.65 22.38
C THR A 5 0.55 14.62 21.82
N GLU A 6 1.68 14.44 22.50
CA GLU A 6 2.58 13.32 22.27
C GLU A 6 1.82 12.02 22.57
N LYS A 7 1.45 11.26 21.54
CA LYS A 7 0.88 9.92 21.71
C LYS A 7 2.00 9.00 22.20
N THR A 8 1.97 8.73 23.50
CA THR A 8 2.83 7.77 24.19
C THR A 8 2.64 6.38 23.58
N GLY A 9 3.74 5.69 23.28
CA GLY A 9 3.80 4.47 22.48
C GLY A 9 2.92 3.33 23.00
N GLU A 10 1.77 3.13 22.35
CA GLU A 10 1.17 1.81 22.23
C GLU A 10 2.04 0.99 21.28
N ASN A 11 2.19 -0.31 21.51
CA ASN A 11 2.86 -1.24 20.61
C ASN A 11 2.04 -1.36 19.31
N GLN A 12 2.07 -0.32 18.47
CA GLN A 12 1.34 -0.28 17.22
C GLN A 12 1.92 -1.32 16.28
N VAL A 13 1.06 -2.24 15.85
CA VAL A 13 1.42 -3.25 14.86
C VAL A 13 1.74 -2.53 13.56
N LEU A 14 3.00 -2.63 13.12
CA LEU A 14 3.42 -2.14 11.82
C LEU A 14 2.82 -3.05 10.73
N ARG A 15 1.94 -2.48 9.89
CA ARG A 15 1.32 -3.21 8.77
C ARG A 15 2.16 -3.01 7.53
N VAL A 16 2.77 -4.11 7.06
CA VAL A 16 3.66 -4.11 5.90
C VAL A 16 2.99 -4.85 4.74
N LEU A 17 2.90 -4.19 3.58
CA LEU A 17 2.52 -4.82 2.32
C LEU A 17 3.77 -5.12 1.49
N THR A 18 4.01 -6.39 1.16
CA THR A 18 5.17 -6.82 0.36
C THR A 18 4.73 -7.38 -0.98
N LEU A 19 5.32 -6.88 -2.07
CA LEU A 19 4.96 -7.25 -3.44
C LEU A 19 6.15 -7.89 -4.17
N ASP A 20 5.99 -9.14 -4.58
CA ASP A 20 7.00 -9.82 -5.38
C ASP A 20 7.14 -9.22 -6.79
N GLY A 21 8.29 -9.47 -7.41
CA GLY A 21 8.48 -9.20 -8.84
C GLY A 21 7.67 -10.18 -9.70
N GLY A 22 7.41 -9.80 -10.96
CA GLY A 22 6.65 -10.67 -11.86
C GLY A 22 6.66 -10.27 -13.34
N GLY A 23 7.36 -9.20 -13.72
CA GLY A 23 7.31 -8.67 -15.08
C GLY A 23 5.86 -8.36 -15.47
N ALA A 24 5.45 -8.78 -16.66
CA ALA A 24 4.07 -8.61 -17.14
C ALA A 24 3.02 -9.31 -16.25
N LYS A 25 3.40 -10.32 -15.45
CA LYS A 25 2.48 -11.01 -14.53
C LYS A 25 2.08 -10.16 -13.33
N GLY A 26 2.70 -8.99 -13.13
CA GLY A 26 2.29 -8.03 -12.09
C GLY A 26 0.83 -7.57 -12.22
N PHE A 27 0.22 -7.72 -13.40
CA PHE A 27 -1.22 -7.48 -13.58
C PHE A 27 -2.09 -8.38 -12.70
N TYR A 28 -1.68 -9.63 -12.44
CA TYR A 28 -2.41 -10.50 -11.50
C TYR A 28 -2.33 -9.97 -10.06
N THR A 29 -1.17 -9.44 -9.67
CA THR A 29 -0.98 -8.78 -8.36
C THR A 29 -1.92 -7.59 -8.23
N LEU A 30 -2.01 -6.73 -9.25
CA LEU A 30 -2.95 -5.60 -9.24
C LEU A 30 -4.42 -6.06 -9.15
N GLY A 31 -4.79 -7.14 -9.84
CA GLY A 31 -6.14 -7.71 -9.71
C GLY A 31 -6.49 -8.13 -8.28
N VAL A 32 -5.55 -8.78 -7.58
CA VAL A 32 -5.74 -9.14 -6.15
C VAL A 32 -5.78 -7.90 -5.26
N LEU A 33 -4.86 -6.95 -5.49
CA LEU A 33 -4.80 -5.70 -4.73
C LEU A 33 -6.07 -4.85 -4.88
N LYS A 34 -6.69 -4.87 -6.06
CA LYS A 34 -7.96 -4.17 -6.33
C LYS A 34 -9.08 -4.70 -5.42
N GLU A 35 -9.17 -6.02 -5.30
CA GLU A 35 -10.20 -6.62 -4.43
C GLU A 35 -9.90 -6.35 -2.95
N ILE A 36 -8.63 -6.40 -2.54
CA ILE A 36 -8.22 -6.03 -1.18
C ILE A 36 -8.57 -4.55 -0.88
N GLU A 37 -8.29 -3.63 -1.81
CA GLU A 37 -8.60 -2.21 -1.66
C GLU A 37 -10.12 -1.99 -1.54
N ALA A 38 -10.92 -2.70 -2.35
CA ALA A 38 -12.38 -2.69 -2.26
C ALA A 38 -12.90 -3.20 -0.91
N MET A 39 -12.34 -4.29 -0.39
CA MET A 39 -12.68 -4.83 0.93
C MET A 39 -12.31 -3.87 2.08
N LEU A 40 -11.22 -3.11 1.93
CA LEU A 40 -10.78 -2.13 2.93
C LEU A 40 -11.62 -0.84 2.90
N GLY A 41 -12.27 -0.54 1.78
CA GLY A 41 -13.09 0.66 1.58
C GLY A 41 -12.31 1.97 1.50
N CYS A 42 -10.98 1.90 1.38
CA CYS A 42 -10.12 3.06 1.18
C CYS A 42 -8.81 2.64 0.49
N PRO A 43 -8.04 3.59 -0.06
CA PRO A 43 -6.79 3.28 -0.71
C PRO A 43 -5.78 2.54 0.17
N LEU A 44 -4.99 1.65 -0.44
CA LEU A 44 -4.03 0.79 0.27
C LEU A 44 -3.03 1.60 1.13
N TYR A 45 -2.57 2.75 0.63
CA TYR A 45 -1.60 3.60 1.34
C TYR A 45 -2.14 4.21 2.65
N GLN A 46 -3.46 4.18 2.88
CA GLN A 46 -4.06 4.62 4.15
C GLN A 46 -4.11 3.51 5.20
N LYS A 47 -3.90 2.25 4.79
CA LYS A 47 -4.00 1.06 5.66
C LYS A 47 -2.66 0.40 5.94
N PHE A 48 -1.67 0.56 5.06
CA PHE A 48 -0.32 0.01 5.25
C PHE A 48 0.67 1.12 5.60
N ASP A 49 1.46 0.87 6.64
CA ASP A 49 2.44 1.82 7.16
C ASP A 49 3.75 1.73 6.35
N LEU A 50 4.00 0.58 5.74
CA LEU A 50 5.12 0.34 4.81
C LEU A 50 4.63 -0.48 3.62
N VAL A 51 5.01 -0.06 2.42
CA VAL A 51 4.84 -0.83 1.19
C VAL A 51 6.21 -1.09 0.59
N PHE A 52 6.52 -2.35 0.33
CA PHE A 52 7.79 -2.81 -0.21
C PHE A 52 7.53 -3.69 -1.43
N GLY A 53 8.46 -3.70 -2.39
CA GLY A 53 8.43 -4.68 -3.46
C GLY A 53 9.72 -4.77 -4.26
N THR A 54 9.80 -5.76 -5.13
CA THR A 54 10.96 -6.01 -6.01
C THR A 54 10.55 -5.93 -7.48
N SER A 55 11.37 -5.33 -8.35
CA SER A 55 11.10 -5.21 -9.79
C SER A 55 9.71 -4.59 -10.05
N THR A 56 8.81 -5.26 -10.79
CA THR A 56 7.42 -4.80 -11.00
C THR A 56 6.69 -4.52 -9.69
N GLY A 57 6.90 -5.34 -8.66
CA GLY A 57 6.33 -5.11 -7.33
C GLY A 57 6.85 -3.82 -6.70
N ALA A 58 8.10 -3.42 -6.97
CA ALA A 58 8.65 -2.14 -6.48
C ALA A 58 8.00 -0.94 -7.17
N ILE A 59 7.69 -1.06 -8.47
CA ILE A 59 6.99 -0.03 -9.24
C ILE A 59 5.57 0.15 -8.67
N ILE A 60 4.84 -0.95 -8.50
CA ILE A 60 3.49 -0.93 -7.92
C ILE A 60 3.52 -0.36 -6.49
N ALA A 61 4.46 -0.83 -5.65
CA ALA A 61 4.64 -0.34 -4.28
C ALA A 61 4.89 1.17 -4.25
N SER A 62 5.71 1.68 -5.18
CA SER A 62 6.02 3.11 -5.28
C SER A 62 4.79 3.93 -5.66
N LEU A 63 3.98 3.46 -6.61
CA LEU A 63 2.74 4.15 -7.00
C LEU A 63 1.73 4.18 -5.85
N ILE A 64 1.55 3.07 -5.14
CA ILE A 64 0.71 3.05 -3.93
C ILE A 64 1.23 4.07 -2.91
N ALA A 65 2.53 4.08 -2.63
CA ALA A 65 3.14 5.02 -1.69
C ALA A 65 3.00 6.50 -2.11
N LEU A 66 2.92 6.78 -3.41
CA LEU A 66 2.64 8.11 -3.96
C LEU A 66 1.17 8.54 -3.86
N GLY A 67 0.28 7.67 -3.36
CA GLY A 67 -1.13 7.98 -3.15
C GLY A 67 -2.05 7.51 -4.27
N HIS A 68 -1.57 6.68 -5.19
CA HIS A 68 -2.40 6.09 -6.24
C HIS A 68 -3.27 4.97 -5.67
N ASN A 69 -4.53 4.92 -6.10
CA ASN A 69 -5.40 3.75 -5.89
C ASN A 69 -5.12 2.70 -6.96
N VAL A 70 -5.57 1.46 -6.75
CA VAL A 70 -5.22 0.35 -7.63
C VAL A 70 -5.78 0.52 -9.04
N ASP A 71 -6.98 1.10 -9.19
CA ASP A 71 -7.57 1.37 -10.50
C ASP A 71 -6.71 2.32 -11.34
N SER A 72 -6.18 3.38 -10.74
CA SER A 72 -5.28 4.33 -11.44
C SER A 72 -3.93 3.74 -11.85
N ILE A 73 -3.53 2.60 -11.29
CA ILE A 73 -2.30 1.89 -11.66
C ILE A 73 -2.56 0.91 -12.82
N LEU A 74 -3.81 0.49 -13.01
CA LEU A 74 -4.24 -0.41 -14.09
C LEU A 74 -4.51 0.31 -15.41
N GLU A 75 -4.79 1.61 -15.37
CA GLU A 75 -4.97 2.49 -16.53
C GLU A 75 -3.63 2.86 -17.21
#